data_AF-U2UJ60-F1
#
_entry.id   AF-U2UJ60-F1
#
_cell.length_a   1.000
_cell.length_b   1.000
_cell.length_c   1.000
_cell.angle_alpha   90.00
_cell.angle_beta   90.00
_cell.angle_gamma   90.00
#
_symmetry.space_group_name_H-M   'P 1'
#
loop_
_entity.id
_entity.type
_entity.pdbx_description
1 polymer ?
#
loop_
_entity_poly.entity_id
_entity_poly.type
_entity_poly.pdbx_seq_one_letter_code
_entity_poly.pdbx_strand_id
1 'polypeptide(L)'
;MTDEKTLLEEILDVRKKIKNGLLDNDDAVHPSETENLPKKRNINQQNLHNNGKIIKLEKTRNEKTKRETIKKEVNEKAENEEKKNIKNTNLSKPKVYEKSNILNEKNLGKQDEKIKRRKIIRTFFKKREMKKMSFNPFVRTDVEVRDVMKDVIISLFPAIIAAGLVYGLTALLVIVTSIFSAVITEKLFSRIFLNDKDSAHDLSAVITGILMALTLAPLTSLPVVAFGASMAIIFGKLMYGGIGKNVLNPAVVGREFMTVFFPAAMSSGTIWFSQEALRLSKINFFVNFQKTPIMSYLDELLLTSSGSLGSYSAFALILGGLYLLLKNRISWHIPVTLFATSFIATMILKDGISVSMGGLLLTGIFMATDMPTSPSFAAGKIYYGIILGVVIVLLSMLGVENETLSYVLLILNPFTRYINKVFRPVVFGYEVKEEVVKQVGKGILLTLGIIVFALIFIGLHKIGAIPYLVYLYILILTLQLIRSDRNKKFK
;
A
#
# COMPACT_ATOMS: atom_id res chain seq x y z
N MET A 1 31.64 -6.54 -22.77
CA MET A 1 32.63 -7.16 -21.85
C MET A 1 33.75 -6.20 -21.44
N THR A 2 33.83 -4.99 -21.98
CA THR A 2 34.85 -3.97 -21.63
C THR A 2 34.44 -3.09 -20.44
N ASP A 3 33.15 -2.88 -20.17
CA ASP A 3 32.69 -1.95 -19.10
C ASP A 3 32.69 -2.52 -17.68
N GLU A 4 32.68 -3.86 -17.50
CA GLU A 4 32.73 -4.45 -16.16
C GLU A 4 34.14 -4.43 -15.55
N LYS A 5 35.19 -4.44 -16.38
CA LYS A 5 36.58 -4.36 -15.90
C LYS A 5 36.92 -2.97 -15.36
N THR A 6 36.43 -1.92 -16.00
CA THR A 6 36.63 -0.51 -15.59
C THR A 6 35.93 -0.20 -14.27
N LEU A 7 34.72 -0.70 -14.05
CA LEU A 7 34.00 -0.54 -12.76
C LEU A 7 34.70 -1.27 -11.61
N LEU A 8 35.28 -2.46 -11.87
CA LEU A 8 36.04 -3.21 -10.88
C LEU A 8 37.36 -2.54 -10.52
N GLU A 9 38.05 -1.96 -11.50
CA GLU A 9 39.27 -1.15 -11.27
C GLU A 9 38.96 0.12 -10.48
N GLU A 10 37.86 0.80 -10.78
CA GLU A 10 37.42 2.00 -10.05
C GLU A 10 37.06 1.69 -8.58
N ILE A 11 36.37 0.56 -8.34
CA ILE A 11 36.04 0.11 -6.97
C ILE A 11 37.30 -0.30 -6.20
N LEU A 12 38.29 -0.90 -6.85
CA LEU A 12 39.55 -1.30 -6.23
C LEU A 12 40.42 -0.09 -5.88
N ASP A 13 40.46 0.94 -6.73
CA ASP A 13 41.20 2.17 -6.47
C ASP A 13 40.58 3.00 -5.34
N VAL A 14 39.25 3.07 -5.27
CA VAL A 14 38.53 3.68 -4.14
C VAL A 14 38.90 2.98 -2.83
N ARG A 15 39.01 1.64 -2.85
CA ARG A 15 39.38 0.86 -1.65
C ARG A 15 40.84 1.06 -1.25
N LYS A 16 41.75 1.25 -2.21
CA LYS A 16 43.17 1.56 -1.98
C LYS A 16 43.36 2.95 -1.38
N LYS A 17 42.58 3.93 -1.85
CA LYS A 17 42.55 5.31 -1.33
C LYS A 17 42.08 5.37 0.12
N ILE A 18 41.07 4.56 0.49
CA ILE A 18 40.58 4.45 1.87
C ILE A 18 41.60 3.77 2.79
N LYS A 19 42.37 2.80 2.29
CA LYS A 19 43.36 2.07 3.08
C LYS A 19 44.61 2.90 3.38
N ASN A 20 44.99 3.80 2.48
CA ASN A 20 46.13 4.70 2.65
C ASN A 20 45.80 5.97 3.45
N GLY A 21 44.52 6.31 3.65
CA GLY A 21 44.10 7.47 4.45
C GLY A 21 43.86 7.18 5.95
N LEU A 22 44.15 5.96 6.41
CA LEU A 22 43.88 5.51 7.79
C LEU A 22 45.15 5.18 8.59
N LEU A 23 46.31 5.44 8.00
CA LEU A 23 47.62 5.35 8.62
C LEU A 23 48.40 6.57 8.16
N ASP A 24 48.30 7.67 8.90
CA ASP A 24 49.41 8.53 9.27
C ASP A 24 48.90 9.84 9.89
N ASN A 25 49.57 10.23 10.98
CA ASN A 25 49.64 11.55 11.60
C ASN A 25 48.59 11.90 12.68
N ASP A 26 48.97 11.56 13.92
CA ASP A 26 48.87 12.47 15.05
C ASP A 26 49.67 13.77 14.77
N ASP A 27 49.27 14.85 15.44
CA ASP A 27 49.96 16.14 15.63
C ASP A 27 50.07 17.12 14.44
N ALA A 28 49.19 18.12 14.40
CA ALA A 28 49.53 19.56 14.32
C ALA A 28 48.30 20.44 14.08
N VAL A 29 48.20 21.52 14.85
CA VAL A 29 47.29 22.65 14.67
C VAL A 29 47.89 23.60 13.62
N HIS A 30 47.12 24.04 12.61
CA HIS A 30 47.01 25.45 12.16
C HIS A 30 46.00 25.62 10.97
N PRO A 31 45.44 26.84 10.74
CA PRO A 31 44.25 27.09 9.92
C PRO A 31 44.53 27.83 8.58
N SER A 32 43.79 27.47 7.53
CA SER A 32 43.51 28.24 6.29
C SER A 32 42.79 27.27 5.33
N GLU A 33 41.95 27.61 4.36
CA GLU A 33 41.41 28.85 3.79
C GLU A 33 40.11 28.46 3.04
N THR A 34 39.24 29.43 2.85
CA THR A 34 37.91 29.35 2.22
C THR A 34 37.96 29.18 0.70
N GLU A 35 37.04 28.39 0.13
CA GLU A 35 36.50 28.70 -1.21
C GLU A 35 35.04 28.25 -1.40
N ASN A 36 34.28 29.10 -2.09
CA ASN A 36 32.82 29.23 -2.14
C ASN A 36 32.14 28.31 -3.18
N LEU A 37 30.88 27.92 -2.92
CA LEU A 37 29.76 27.73 -3.90
C LEU A 37 28.42 27.53 -3.12
N PRO A 38 27.23 27.78 -3.70
CA PRO A 38 26.33 28.83 -3.20
C PRO A 38 25.06 28.35 -2.46
N LYS A 39 24.47 29.30 -1.73
CA LYS A 39 23.29 29.27 -0.87
C LYS A 39 22.07 28.50 -1.43
N LYS A 40 21.51 27.59 -0.62
CA LYS A 40 20.12 27.10 -0.76
C LYS A 40 19.34 27.29 0.56
N ARG A 41 18.38 28.20 0.49
CA ARG A 41 17.18 28.47 1.30
C ARG A 41 17.05 27.77 2.67
N ASN A 42 17.14 28.60 3.72
CA ASN A 42 16.64 28.35 5.07
C ASN A 42 15.14 28.08 5.08
N ILE A 43 14.70 26.95 5.63
CA ILE A 43 13.43 26.78 6.37
C ILE A 43 13.58 25.53 7.27
N ASN A 44 13.24 25.69 8.56
CA ASN A 44 12.97 24.67 9.60
C ASN A 44 14.12 23.89 10.27
N GLN A 45 15.15 24.59 10.78
CA GLN A 45 16.06 24.02 11.80
C GLN A 45 15.54 24.10 13.25
N GLN A 46 14.51 24.91 13.55
CA GLN A 46 13.98 25.03 14.92
C GLN A 46 13.12 23.83 15.37
N ASN A 47 12.40 23.16 14.46
CA ASN A 47 11.54 22.02 14.83
C ASN A 47 12.32 20.72 15.13
N LEU A 48 13.50 20.51 14.52
CA LEU A 48 14.36 19.37 14.85
C LEU A 48 15.02 19.51 16.22
N HIS A 49 15.33 20.74 16.64
CA HIS A 49 16.03 20.99 17.91
C HIS A 49 15.11 20.82 19.13
N ASN A 50 13.83 21.18 19.01
CA ASN A 50 12.84 21.01 20.07
C ASN A 50 12.45 19.53 20.27
N ASN A 51 12.24 18.77 19.20
CA ASN A 51 11.96 17.33 19.30
C ASN A 51 13.17 16.55 19.85
N GLY A 52 14.39 16.94 19.48
CA GLY A 52 15.61 16.33 20.02
C GLY A 52 15.82 16.56 21.53
N LYS A 53 15.39 17.72 22.06
CA LYS A 53 15.42 18.01 23.51
C LYS A 53 14.37 17.22 24.28
N ILE A 54 13.15 17.12 23.76
CA ILE A 54 12.04 16.36 24.40
C ILE A 54 12.40 14.88 24.50
N ILE A 55 12.91 14.28 23.41
CA ILE A 55 13.32 12.85 23.38
C ILE A 55 14.51 12.58 24.33
N LYS A 56 15.44 13.54 24.50
CA LYS A 56 16.53 13.42 25.48
C LYS A 56 16.02 13.50 26.92
N LEU A 57 15.09 14.41 27.21
CA LEU A 57 14.50 14.57 28.54
C LEU A 57 13.71 13.33 28.97
N GLU A 58 12.91 12.73 28.08
CA GLU A 58 12.15 11.52 28.38
C GLU A 58 13.03 10.29 28.61
N LYS A 59 14.10 10.12 27.82
CA LYS A 59 15.09 9.04 28.04
C LYS A 59 15.81 9.17 29.37
N THR A 60 16.21 10.39 29.73
CA THR A 60 16.92 10.65 30.99
C THR A 60 16.01 10.43 32.21
N ARG A 61 14.71 10.75 32.08
CA ARG A 61 13.71 10.51 33.13
C ARG A 61 13.47 9.02 33.34
N ASN A 62 13.26 8.25 32.27
CA ASN A 62 13.05 6.80 32.34
C ASN A 62 14.27 6.03 32.89
N GLU A 63 15.49 6.45 32.58
CA GLU A 63 16.70 5.85 33.16
C GLU A 63 16.86 6.14 34.66
N LYS A 64 16.49 7.34 35.12
CA LYS A 64 16.48 7.68 36.55
C LYS A 64 15.47 6.84 37.31
N THR A 65 14.23 6.73 36.80
CA THR A 65 13.18 5.94 37.43
C THR A 65 13.58 4.47 37.52
N LYS A 66 14.15 3.90 36.44
CA LYS A 66 14.61 2.50 36.42
C LYS A 66 15.76 2.24 37.40
N ARG A 67 16.67 3.21 37.61
CA ARG A 67 17.74 3.12 38.61
C ARG A 67 17.24 3.20 40.06
N GLU A 68 16.18 3.96 40.31
CA GLU A 68 15.55 4.03 41.64
C GLU A 68 14.78 2.76 42.00
N THR A 69 14.12 2.12 41.03
CA THR A 69 13.45 0.82 41.23
C THR A 69 14.45 -0.28 41.57
N ILE A 70 15.56 -0.35 40.82
CA ILE A 70 16.62 -1.34 41.04
C ILE A 70 17.31 -1.13 42.40
N LYS A 71 17.48 0.12 42.85
CA LYS A 71 18.05 0.39 44.18
C LYS A 71 17.13 -0.04 45.33
N LYS A 72 15.80 0.10 45.18
CA LYS A 72 14.84 -0.37 46.19
C LYS A 72 14.81 -1.89 46.28
N GLU A 73 14.82 -2.60 45.15
CA GLU A 73 14.83 -4.08 45.12
C GLU A 73 16.13 -4.68 45.69
N VAL A 74 17.27 -3.99 45.56
CA VAL A 74 18.56 -4.46 46.11
C VAL A 74 18.62 -4.24 47.63
N ASN A 75 18.07 -3.14 48.15
CA ASN A 75 18.05 -2.89 49.59
C ASN A 75 17.08 -3.81 50.35
N GLU A 76 15.91 -4.14 49.77
CA GLU A 76 14.97 -5.10 50.38
C GLU A 76 15.51 -6.54 50.42
N LYS A 77 16.40 -6.92 49.50
CA LYS A 77 17.07 -8.23 49.53
C LYS A 77 18.20 -8.29 50.57
N ALA A 78 18.92 -7.18 50.78
CA ALA A 78 19.99 -7.11 51.77
C ALA A 78 19.46 -7.18 53.22
N GLU A 79 18.36 -6.50 53.53
CA GLU A 79 17.76 -6.53 54.89
C GLU A 79 17.14 -7.89 55.26
N ASN A 80 16.76 -8.70 54.27
CA ASN A 80 16.19 -10.04 54.48
C ASN A 80 17.26 -11.13 54.68
N GLU A 81 18.50 -10.92 54.22
CA GLU A 81 19.62 -11.83 54.45
C GLU A 81 20.33 -11.56 55.79
N GLU A 82 20.38 -10.31 56.26
CA GLU A 82 20.96 -9.96 57.57
C GLU A 82 20.15 -10.46 58.77
N LYS A 83 18.81 -10.56 58.64
CA LYS A 83 17.94 -11.08 59.71
C LYS A 83 17.99 -12.61 59.89
N LYS A 84 18.60 -13.35 58.96
CA LYS A 84 18.72 -14.82 59.03
C LYS A 84 20.02 -15.33 59.67
N ASN A 85 21.04 -14.48 59.83
CA ASN A 85 22.37 -14.90 60.30
C ASN A 85 22.74 -14.45 61.73
N ILE A 86 21.84 -13.82 62.48
CA ILE A 86 22.06 -13.44 63.89
C ILE A 86 21.23 -14.36 64.80
N LYS A 87 21.61 -15.64 64.86
CA LYS A 87 21.28 -16.58 65.95
C LYS A 87 22.28 -17.74 65.86
N ASN A 88 23.48 -17.54 66.40
CA ASN A 88 24.20 -18.52 67.22
C ASN A 88 25.60 -18.00 67.61
N THR A 89 25.66 -17.64 68.90
CA THR A 89 26.71 -17.92 69.90
C THR A 89 28.13 -17.32 69.79
N ASN A 90 28.39 -16.45 70.78
CA ASN A 90 29.67 -16.09 71.36
C ASN A 90 30.41 -17.30 71.97
N LEU A 91 31.74 -17.38 71.89
CA LEU A 91 32.66 -17.47 73.06
C LEU A 91 34.16 -17.42 72.68
N SER A 92 34.88 -16.59 73.45
CA SER A 92 36.31 -16.65 73.87
C SER A 92 37.47 -16.90 72.89
N LYS A 93 38.43 -15.95 72.87
CA LYS A 93 39.83 -16.10 72.43
C LYS A 93 40.70 -16.73 73.55
N PRO A 94 41.84 -17.39 73.25
CA PRO A 94 43.13 -16.69 73.45
C PRO A 94 44.30 -17.01 72.48
N LYS A 95 45.17 -15.99 72.33
CA LYS A 95 46.61 -15.85 71.99
C LYS A 95 47.42 -17.02 71.39
N VAL A 96 48.16 -16.77 70.28
CA VAL A 96 49.58 -17.15 70.03
C VAL A 96 50.22 -16.20 68.96
N TYR A 97 51.53 -15.98 69.11
CA TYR A 97 52.51 -15.15 68.38
C TYR A 97 52.78 -15.48 66.89
N GLU A 98 53.31 -14.45 66.21
CA GLU A 98 54.30 -14.42 65.10
C GLU A 98 54.27 -15.48 63.97
N LYS A 99 53.94 -15.01 62.75
CA LYS A 99 54.70 -15.16 61.49
C LYS A 99 53.82 -14.72 60.32
N SER A 100 54.22 -13.69 59.54
CA SER A 100 54.00 -13.62 58.07
C SER A 100 54.26 -12.24 57.45
N ASN A 101 55.46 -11.67 57.61
CA ASN A 101 55.87 -10.51 56.79
C ASN A 101 56.27 -10.89 55.34
N ILE A 102 55.80 -12.03 54.80
CA ILE A 102 56.10 -12.47 53.42
C ILE A 102 54.82 -12.74 52.59
N LEU A 103 53.62 -12.60 53.17
CA LEU A 103 52.36 -12.88 52.44
C LEU A 103 51.65 -11.64 51.86
N ASN A 104 52.10 -10.43 52.20
CA ASN A 104 51.39 -9.20 51.84
C ASN A 104 51.72 -8.66 50.43
N GLU A 105 52.91 -8.89 49.87
CA GLU A 105 53.23 -8.41 48.52
C GLU A 105 52.58 -9.22 47.39
N LYS A 106 52.47 -10.56 47.55
CA LYS A 106 51.81 -11.43 46.55
C LYS A 106 50.29 -11.21 46.48
N ASN A 107 49.66 -10.78 47.57
CA ASN A 107 48.23 -10.46 47.59
C ASN A 107 47.94 -9.05 47.06
N LEU A 108 48.84 -8.08 47.28
CA LEU A 108 48.73 -6.73 46.73
C LEU A 108 48.83 -6.75 45.18
N GLY A 109 49.81 -7.47 44.63
CA GLY A 109 49.97 -7.63 43.17
C GLY A 109 48.79 -8.33 42.49
N LYS A 110 48.18 -9.35 43.15
CA LYS A 110 46.98 -10.04 42.64
C LYS A 110 45.71 -9.19 42.72
N GLN A 111 45.60 -8.32 43.73
CA GLN A 111 44.50 -7.36 43.83
C GLN A 111 44.63 -6.25 42.78
N ASP A 112 45.85 -5.76 42.53
CA ASP A 112 46.13 -4.76 41.49
C ASP A 112 45.87 -5.29 40.07
N GLU A 113 46.20 -6.55 39.77
CA GLU A 113 45.83 -7.19 38.50
C GLU A 113 44.32 -7.33 38.34
N LYS A 114 43.59 -7.72 39.39
CA LYS A 114 42.12 -7.80 39.36
C LYS A 114 41.49 -6.42 39.13
N ILE A 115 42.03 -5.37 39.73
CA ILE A 115 41.56 -3.99 39.55
C ILE A 115 41.86 -3.52 38.12
N LYS A 116 43.06 -3.78 37.59
CA LYS A 116 43.41 -3.50 36.18
C LYS A 116 42.48 -4.23 35.21
N ARG A 117 42.23 -5.53 35.39
CA ARG A 117 41.28 -6.30 34.58
C ARG A 117 39.87 -5.71 34.62
N ARG A 118 39.37 -5.37 35.80
CA ARG A 118 38.03 -4.73 35.94
C ARG A 118 37.97 -3.37 35.26
N LYS A 119 39.06 -2.58 35.30
CA LYS A 119 39.17 -1.31 34.57
C LYS A 119 39.13 -1.56 33.07
N ILE A 120 39.92 -2.49 32.55
CA ILE A 120 39.95 -2.86 31.12
C ILE A 120 38.57 -3.31 30.66
N ILE A 121 37.91 -4.20 31.41
CA ILE A 121 36.57 -4.69 31.09
C ILE A 121 35.55 -3.54 31.08
N ARG A 122 35.56 -2.66 32.08
CA ARG A 122 34.70 -1.47 32.11
C ARG A 122 34.96 -0.54 30.94
N THR A 123 36.22 -0.25 30.63
CA THR A 123 36.59 0.61 29.49
C THR A 123 36.20 -0.03 28.16
N PHE A 124 36.35 -1.36 28.04
CA PHE A 124 35.97 -2.14 26.87
C PHE A 124 34.45 -2.13 26.63
N PHE A 125 33.63 -2.31 27.67
CA PHE A 125 32.17 -2.22 27.56
C PHE A 125 31.68 -0.78 27.37
N LYS A 126 32.30 0.21 28.02
CA LYS A 126 32.00 1.63 27.83
C LYS A 126 32.32 2.10 26.39
N LYS A 127 33.37 1.58 25.77
CA LYS A 127 33.69 1.81 24.34
C LYS A 127 32.66 1.15 23.41
N ARG A 128 32.04 0.03 23.81
CA ARG A 128 30.98 -0.63 23.03
C ARG A 128 29.63 0.06 23.14
N GLU A 129 29.25 0.58 24.30
CA GLU A 129 28.04 1.40 24.46
C GLU A 129 28.08 2.69 23.62
N MET A 130 29.28 3.21 23.36
CA MET A 130 29.53 4.43 22.56
C MET A 130 29.69 4.17 21.06
N LYS A 131 29.66 2.91 20.61
CA LYS A 131 29.70 2.61 19.17
C LYS A 131 28.31 2.89 18.62
N LYS A 132 28.10 4.08 18.04
CA LYS A 132 26.91 4.38 17.23
C LYS A 132 26.67 3.16 16.34
N MET A 133 25.56 2.45 16.55
CA MET A 133 25.16 1.41 15.63
C MET A 133 24.99 2.10 14.27
N SER A 134 25.93 1.86 13.36
CA SER A 134 25.75 2.21 11.96
C SER A 134 24.68 1.26 11.45
N PHE A 135 23.43 1.71 11.46
CA PHE A 135 22.43 1.07 10.62
C PHE A 135 22.94 1.18 9.18
N ASN A 136 22.85 0.10 8.42
CA ASN A 136 23.06 0.18 6.98
C ASN A 136 22.20 1.35 6.46
N PRO A 137 22.75 2.25 5.62
CA PRO A 137 21.97 3.35 5.10
C PRO A 137 20.82 2.78 4.28
N PHE A 138 19.62 2.72 4.89
CA PHE A 138 18.41 2.49 4.15
C PHE A 138 18.19 3.76 3.33
N VAL A 139 18.42 3.67 2.02
CA VAL A 139 18.06 4.73 1.08
C VAL A 139 16.56 4.93 1.23
N ARG A 140 16.17 6.02 1.89
CA ARG A 140 14.77 6.42 1.98
C ARG A 140 14.40 7.04 0.65
N THR A 141 13.29 6.60 0.07
CA THR A 141 12.70 7.26 -1.07
C THR A 141 11.96 8.51 -0.59
N ASP A 142 12.08 9.62 -1.32
CA ASP A 142 11.36 10.86 -0.99
C ASP A 142 9.84 10.78 -1.29
N VAL A 143 9.39 9.68 -1.91
CA VAL A 143 7.99 9.47 -2.29
C VAL A 143 7.24 8.73 -1.18
N GLU A 144 6.21 9.36 -0.63
CA GLU A 144 5.28 8.73 0.30
C GLU A 144 4.05 8.17 -0.42
N VAL A 145 3.36 7.22 0.22
CA VAL A 145 2.09 6.66 -0.28
C VAL A 145 1.07 7.76 -0.53
N ARG A 146 1.01 8.75 0.37
CA ARG A 146 0.11 9.89 0.28
C ARG A 146 0.31 10.68 -1.02
N ASP A 147 1.53 10.79 -1.52
CA ASP A 147 1.80 11.55 -2.76
C ASP A 147 1.32 10.79 -3.99
N VAL A 148 1.47 9.47 -4.00
CA VAL A 148 0.89 8.63 -5.05
C VAL A 148 -0.63 8.73 -5.04
N MET A 149 -1.26 8.69 -3.86
CA MET A 149 -2.71 8.81 -3.72
C MET A 149 -3.21 10.21 -4.14
N LYS A 150 -2.49 11.29 -3.80
CA LYS A 150 -2.82 12.64 -4.30
C LYS A 150 -2.81 12.70 -5.82
N ASP A 151 -1.78 12.14 -6.46
CA ASP A 151 -1.66 12.14 -7.92
C ASP A 151 -2.87 11.43 -8.57
N VAL A 152 -3.37 10.34 -7.98
CA VAL A 152 -4.60 9.64 -8.44
C VAL A 152 -5.85 10.50 -8.25
N ILE A 153 -5.97 11.25 -7.14
CA ILE A 153 -7.11 12.15 -6.93
C ILE A 153 -7.10 13.28 -7.97
N ILE A 154 -5.92 13.86 -8.24
CA ILE A 154 -5.74 14.93 -9.23
C ILE A 154 -6.14 14.44 -10.62
N SER A 155 -5.76 13.22 -11.00
CA SER A 155 -6.12 12.66 -12.31
C SER A 155 -7.61 12.32 -12.46
N LEU A 156 -8.34 12.08 -11.37
CA LEU A 156 -9.79 11.86 -11.40
C LEU A 156 -10.59 13.17 -11.42
N PHE A 157 -9.97 14.31 -11.10
CA PHE A 157 -10.66 15.60 -11.01
C PHE A 157 -11.36 16.02 -12.32
N PRO A 158 -10.76 15.86 -13.51
CA PRO A 158 -11.46 16.15 -14.78
C PRO A 158 -12.74 15.32 -14.98
N ALA A 159 -12.74 14.04 -14.56
CA ALA A 159 -13.91 13.19 -14.66
C ALA A 159 -15.02 13.61 -13.66
N ILE A 160 -14.63 14.06 -12.47
CA ILE A 160 -15.57 14.63 -11.48
C ILE A 160 -16.22 15.91 -12.02
N ILE A 161 -15.45 16.76 -12.70
CA ILE A 161 -15.99 17.96 -13.36
C ILE A 161 -17.00 17.56 -14.43
N ALA A 162 -16.68 16.60 -15.29
CA ALA A 162 -17.61 16.11 -16.32
C ALA A 162 -18.91 15.59 -15.69
N ALA A 163 -18.85 14.84 -14.59
CA ALA A 163 -20.02 14.42 -13.82
C ALA A 163 -20.86 15.59 -13.30
N GLY A 164 -20.22 16.63 -12.78
CA GLY A 164 -20.89 17.87 -12.38
C GLY A 164 -21.51 18.63 -13.55
N LEU A 165 -20.94 18.58 -14.75
CA LEU A 165 -21.51 19.25 -15.93
C LEU A 165 -22.78 18.55 -16.42
N VAL A 166 -22.80 17.21 -16.44
CA VAL A 166 -23.95 16.43 -16.96
C VAL A 166 -25.15 16.49 -16.02
N TYR A 167 -24.93 16.24 -14.72
CA TYR A 167 -26.01 16.07 -13.72
C TYR A 167 -25.98 17.10 -12.58
N GLY A 168 -25.06 18.07 -12.62
CA GLY A 168 -25.02 19.16 -11.65
C GLY A 168 -24.72 18.69 -10.22
N LEU A 169 -25.47 19.25 -9.27
CA LEU A 169 -25.31 18.99 -7.85
C LEU A 169 -25.64 17.54 -7.47
N THR A 170 -26.52 16.87 -8.21
CA THR A 170 -26.94 15.48 -7.91
C THR A 170 -25.75 14.51 -7.97
N ALA A 171 -24.96 14.58 -9.05
CA ALA A 171 -23.73 13.81 -9.21
C ALA A 171 -22.70 14.12 -8.12
N LEU A 172 -22.51 15.40 -7.81
CA LEU A 172 -21.56 15.81 -6.77
C LEU A 172 -21.97 15.33 -5.38
N LEU A 173 -23.27 15.31 -5.06
CA LEU A 173 -23.77 14.78 -3.79
C LEU A 173 -23.45 13.29 -3.65
N VAL A 174 -23.64 12.48 -4.70
CA VAL A 174 -23.26 11.06 -4.69
C VAL A 174 -21.77 10.90 -4.38
N ILE A 175 -20.90 11.67 -5.06
CA ILE A 175 -19.45 11.61 -4.86
C ILE A 175 -19.06 12.05 -3.44
N VAL A 176 -19.60 13.17 -2.96
CA VAL A 176 -19.30 13.70 -1.63
C VAL A 176 -19.79 12.77 -0.52
N THR A 177 -21.02 12.25 -0.62
CA THR A 177 -21.55 11.27 0.35
C THR A 177 -20.70 10.00 0.39
N SER A 178 -20.25 9.51 -0.76
CA SER A 178 -19.35 8.35 -0.84
C SER A 178 -18.01 8.61 -0.14
N ILE A 179 -17.34 9.73 -0.47
CA ILE A 179 -16.07 10.11 0.15
C ILE A 179 -16.21 10.28 1.66
N PHE A 180 -17.24 11.00 2.10
CA PHE A 180 -17.48 11.28 3.51
C PHE A 180 -17.72 10.00 4.30
N SER A 181 -18.57 9.11 3.78
CA SER A 181 -18.83 7.81 4.41
C SER A 181 -17.57 6.95 4.46
N ALA A 182 -16.79 6.88 3.38
CA ALA A 182 -15.55 6.12 3.32
C ALA A 182 -14.52 6.61 4.36
N VAL A 183 -14.29 7.93 4.45
CA VAL A 183 -13.32 8.52 5.39
C VAL A 183 -13.75 8.32 6.84
N ILE A 184 -15.04 8.51 7.16
CA ILE A 184 -15.56 8.28 8.52
C ILE A 184 -15.42 6.80 8.89
N THR A 185 -15.85 5.91 8.00
CA THR A 185 -15.77 4.48 8.23
C THR A 185 -14.33 4.05 8.45
N GLU A 186 -13.40 4.55 7.64
CA GLU A 186 -11.98 4.24 7.81
C GLU A 186 -11.47 4.70 9.18
N LYS A 187 -11.70 5.96 9.54
CA LYS A 187 -11.22 6.51 10.81
C LYS A 187 -11.82 5.79 12.02
N LEU A 188 -13.07 5.36 11.95
CA LEU A 188 -13.75 4.66 13.02
C LEU A 188 -13.25 3.22 13.15
N PHE A 189 -13.25 2.46 12.06
CA PHE A 189 -12.93 1.03 12.08
C PHE A 189 -11.43 0.74 12.02
N SER A 190 -10.57 1.65 11.52
CA SER A 190 -9.11 1.51 11.62
C SER A 190 -8.67 1.52 13.08
N ARG A 191 -9.30 2.37 13.90
CA ARG A 191 -9.04 2.42 15.34
C ARG A 191 -9.47 1.14 16.04
N ILE A 192 -10.59 0.54 15.62
CA ILE A 192 -11.14 -0.67 16.24
C ILE A 192 -10.33 -1.91 15.81
N PHE A 193 -10.08 -2.11 14.52
CA PHE A 193 -9.47 -3.33 13.99
C PHE A 193 -7.94 -3.31 13.97
N LEU A 194 -7.34 -2.15 13.74
CA LEU A 194 -5.90 -2.01 13.52
C LEU A 194 -5.18 -1.21 14.62
N ASN A 195 -5.93 -0.60 15.53
CA ASN A 195 -5.43 0.36 16.53
C ASN A 195 -4.63 1.52 15.90
N ASP A 196 -4.97 1.86 14.66
CA ASP A 196 -4.34 2.95 13.90
C ASP A 196 -5.24 4.19 13.93
N LYS A 197 -4.69 5.30 14.45
CA LYS A 197 -5.39 6.58 14.60
C LYS A 197 -5.20 7.51 13.40
N ASP A 198 -4.19 7.27 12.57
CA ASP A 198 -3.74 8.17 11.52
C ASP A 198 -4.02 7.63 10.10
N SER A 199 -4.69 6.47 9.97
CA SER A 199 -5.07 5.83 8.69
C SER A 199 -5.64 6.82 7.66
N ALA A 200 -6.52 7.74 8.07
CA ALA A 200 -7.15 8.69 7.14
C ALA A 200 -6.17 9.67 6.43
N HIS A 201 -4.93 9.82 6.90
CA HIS A 201 -3.93 10.70 6.28
C HIS A 201 -3.39 10.18 4.95
N ASP A 202 -3.56 8.89 4.66
CA ASP A 202 -3.04 8.24 3.44
C ASP A 202 -3.84 8.58 2.16
N LEU A 203 -5.02 9.20 2.29
CA LEU A 203 -5.98 9.54 1.22
C LEU A 203 -6.56 8.37 0.42
N SER A 204 -6.25 7.13 0.77
CA SER A 204 -6.73 5.96 0.05
C SER A 204 -8.22 5.67 0.31
N ALA A 205 -8.76 6.08 1.46
CA ALA A 205 -10.20 6.09 1.72
C ALA A 205 -10.95 6.99 0.72
N VAL A 206 -10.37 8.17 0.45
CA VAL A 206 -10.93 9.18 -0.45
C VAL A 206 -10.98 8.62 -1.87
N ILE A 207 -9.90 8.01 -2.34
CA ILE A 207 -9.86 7.38 -3.67
C ILE A 207 -10.87 6.25 -3.77
N THR A 208 -10.97 5.40 -2.74
CA THR A 208 -11.96 4.32 -2.72
C THR A 208 -13.38 4.86 -2.85
N GLY A 209 -13.71 5.94 -2.12
CA GLY A 209 -15.00 6.62 -2.22
C GLY A 209 -15.25 7.25 -3.60
N ILE A 210 -14.25 7.93 -4.18
CA ILE A 210 -14.36 8.52 -5.52
C ILE A 210 -14.59 7.41 -6.56
N LEU A 211 -13.71 6.41 -6.60
CA LEU A 211 -13.78 5.34 -7.59
C LEU A 211 -15.09 4.57 -7.50
N MET A 212 -15.56 4.26 -6.29
CA MET A 212 -16.86 3.63 -6.13
C MET A 212 -17.96 4.54 -6.67
N ALA A 213 -18.01 5.81 -6.29
CA ALA A 213 -19.03 6.75 -6.75
C ALA A 213 -19.06 6.90 -8.29
N LEU A 214 -17.89 6.90 -8.94
CA LEU A 214 -17.78 6.98 -10.40
C LEU A 214 -18.32 5.73 -11.13
N THR A 215 -18.50 4.60 -10.44
CA THR A 215 -19.21 3.42 -10.98
C THR A 215 -20.73 3.47 -10.81
N LEU A 216 -21.23 4.42 -10.02
CA LEU A 216 -22.65 4.51 -9.72
C LEU A 216 -23.40 5.32 -10.77
N ALA A 217 -24.70 5.09 -10.80
CA ALA A 217 -25.65 5.92 -11.52
C ALA A 217 -25.83 7.27 -10.80
N PRO A 218 -26.14 8.35 -11.54
CA PRO A 218 -26.20 9.71 -11.00
C PRO A 218 -27.25 9.92 -9.92
N LEU A 219 -28.38 9.20 -9.99
CA LEU A 219 -29.51 9.37 -9.09
C LEU A 219 -29.60 8.25 -8.05
N THR A 220 -28.46 7.59 -7.78
CA THR A 220 -28.39 6.57 -6.72
C THR A 220 -28.70 7.21 -5.36
N SER A 221 -29.62 6.62 -4.62
CA SER A 221 -30.05 7.11 -3.30
C SER A 221 -28.87 7.25 -2.33
N LEU A 222 -28.70 8.44 -1.73
CA LEU A 222 -27.53 8.79 -0.90
C LEU A 222 -27.26 7.82 0.27
N PRO A 223 -28.26 7.28 1.00
CA PRO A 223 -28.03 6.27 2.03
C PRO A 223 -27.44 4.97 1.48
N VAL A 224 -27.84 4.55 0.27
CA VAL A 224 -27.31 3.35 -0.39
C VAL A 224 -25.85 3.57 -0.78
N VAL A 225 -25.52 4.78 -1.27
CA VAL A 225 -24.13 5.20 -1.55
C VAL A 225 -23.29 5.17 -0.27
N ALA A 226 -23.80 5.74 0.82
CA ALA A 226 -23.10 5.75 2.11
C ALA A 226 -22.84 4.33 2.62
N PHE A 227 -23.84 3.44 2.51
CA PHE A 227 -23.69 2.02 2.85
C PHE A 227 -22.60 1.33 2.03
N GLY A 228 -22.63 1.49 0.70
CA GLY A 228 -21.63 0.90 -0.20
C GLY A 228 -20.22 1.35 0.13
N ALA A 229 -20.03 2.65 0.39
CA ALA A 229 -18.74 3.23 0.76
C ALA A 229 -18.23 2.66 2.10
N SER A 230 -19.11 2.49 3.09
CA SER A 230 -18.74 1.86 4.36
C SER A 230 -18.32 0.40 4.15
N MET A 231 -19.06 -0.37 3.36
CA MET A 231 -18.76 -1.77 3.08
C MET A 231 -17.46 -1.93 2.28
N ALA A 232 -17.18 -1.05 1.33
CA ALA A 232 -15.91 -0.98 0.60
C ALA A 232 -14.72 -0.90 1.56
N ILE A 233 -14.81 0.00 2.54
CA ILE A 233 -13.73 0.22 3.50
C ILE A 233 -13.61 -0.94 4.50
N ILE A 234 -14.72 -1.41 5.07
CA ILE A 234 -14.70 -2.48 6.06
C ILE A 234 -14.21 -3.78 5.41
N PHE A 235 -14.95 -4.30 4.43
CA PHE A 235 -14.73 -5.62 3.86
C PHE A 235 -13.66 -5.63 2.75
N GLY A 236 -13.59 -4.55 1.97
CA GLY A 236 -12.62 -4.44 0.87
C GLY A 236 -11.21 -4.07 1.33
N LYS A 237 -11.05 -3.34 2.45
CA LYS A 237 -9.74 -2.80 2.87
C LYS A 237 -9.32 -3.18 4.29
N LEU A 238 -10.11 -2.83 5.30
CA LEU A 238 -9.69 -2.93 6.70
C LEU A 238 -9.60 -4.38 7.20
N MET A 239 -10.52 -5.25 6.80
CA MET A 239 -10.49 -6.66 7.20
C MET A 239 -9.27 -7.43 6.66
N TYR A 240 -8.65 -6.95 5.58
CA TYR A 240 -7.38 -7.48 5.08
C TYR A 240 -6.15 -6.90 5.80
N GLY A 241 -6.33 -5.92 6.69
CA GLY A 241 -5.26 -5.33 7.48
C GLY A 241 -4.74 -3.98 6.97
N GLY A 242 -5.52 -3.24 6.19
CA GLY A 242 -5.22 -1.88 5.71
C GLY A 242 -4.76 -1.82 4.25
N ILE A 243 -4.07 -0.73 3.87
CA ILE A 243 -3.58 -0.53 2.50
C ILE A 243 -2.62 -1.64 2.08
N GLY A 244 -2.71 -2.05 0.81
CA GLY A 244 -1.70 -2.89 0.17
C GLY A 244 -1.85 -4.38 0.44
N LYS A 245 -2.84 -4.76 1.26
CA LYS A 245 -3.13 -6.17 1.63
C LYS A 245 -4.45 -6.68 1.05
N ASN A 246 -5.23 -5.79 0.45
CA ASN A 246 -6.52 -6.13 -0.14
C ASN A 246 -6.34 -7.07 -1.34
N VAL A 247 -7.08 -8.18 -1.32
CA VAL A 247 -7.09 -9.15 -2.41
C VAL A 247 -8.01 -8.69 -3.54
N LEU A 248 -9.04 -7.93 -3.20
CA LEU A 248 -10.04 -7.39 -4.14
C LEU A 248 -9.96 -5.86 -4.14
N ASN A 249 -10.34 -5.25 -5.26
CA ASN A 249 -10.46 -3.79 -5.34
C ASN A 249 -11.59 -3.33 -4.38
N PRO A 250 -11.30 -2.48 -3.37
CA PRO A 250 -12.28 -2.14 -2.35
C PRO A 250 -13.51 -1.40 -2.89
N ALA A 251 -13.33 -0.55 -3.90
CA ALA A 251 -14.42 0.20 -4.52
C ALA A 251 -15.43 -0.74 -5.20
N VAL A 252 -14.92 -1.77 -5.89
CA VAL A 252 -15.74 -2.79 -6.55
C VAL A 252 -16.49 -3.64 -5.52
N VAL A 253 -15.83 -3.98 -4.40
CA VAL A 253 -16.49 -4.67 -3.28
C VAL A 253 -17.67 -3.83 -2.76
N GLY A 254 -17.49 -2.52 -2.54
CA GLY A 254 -18.58 -1.65 -2.12
C GLY A 254 -19.76 -1.62 -3.09
N ARG A 255 -19.47 -1.51 -4.40
CA ARG A 255 -20.48 -1.56 -5.47
C ARG A 255 -21.30 -2.84 -5.40
N GLU A 256 -20.66 -4.00 -5.23
CA GLU A 256 -21.38 -5.28 -5.17
C GLU A 256 -22.13 -5.51 -3.86
N PHE A 257 -21.71 -4.89 -2.76
CA PHE A 257 -22.54 -4.89 -1.55
C PHE A 257 -23.83 -4.10 -1.79
N MET A 258 -23.80 -3.01 -2.57
CA MET A 258 -25.03 -2.30 -2.91
C MET A 258 -25.96 -3.14 -3.79
N THR A 259 -25.43 -3.84 -4.80
CA THR A 259 -26.24 -4.70 -5.69
C THR A 259 -26.89 -5.85 -4.92
N VAL A 260 -26.18 -6.45 -3.96
CA VAL A 260 -26.69 -7.57 -3.16
C VAL A 260 -27.69 -7.14 -2.07
N PHE A 261 -27.40 -6.06 -1.33
CA PHE A 261 -28.25 -5.64 -0.20
C PHE A 261 -29.40 -4.72 -0.64
N PHE A 262 -29.26 -4.02 -1.77
CA PHE A 262 -30.27 -3.11 -2.31
C PHE A 262 -30.57 -3.39 -3.79
N PRO A 263 -30.91 -4.63 -4.18
CA PRO A 263 -31.06 -5.02 -5.59
C PRO A 263 -32.15 -4.21 -6.31
N ALA A 264 -33.28 -3.96 -5.65
CA ALA A 264 -34.37 -3.17 -6.21
C ALA A 264 -33.96 -1.71 -6.51
N ALA A 265 -33.16 -1.11 -5.62
CA ALA A 265 -32.67 0.25 -5.82
C ALA A 265 -31.62 0.31 -6.94
N MET A 266 -30.76 -0.70 -7.04
CA MET A 266 -29.64 -0.74 -7.99
C MET A 266 -30.05 -1.16 -9.40
N SER A 267 -31.12 -1.95 -9.54
CA SER A 267 -31.63 -2.43 -10.83
C SER A 267 -32.63 -1.47 -11.47
N SER A 268 -33.04 -0.41 -10.77
CA SER A 268 -34.03 0.53 -11.28
C SER A 268 -33.47 1.38 -12.42
N GLY A 269 -34.04 1.32 -13.63
CA GLY A 269 -33.61 2.16 -14.77
C GLY A 269 -33.71 3.67 -14.51
N THR A 270 -34.58 4.09 -13.59
CA THR A 270 -34.79 5.51 -13.24
C THR A 270 -33.60 6.17 -12.57
N ILE A 271 -32.69 5.39 -11.96
CA ILE A 271 -31.50 5.96 -11.32
C ILE A 271 -30.42 6.35 -12.34
N TRP A 272 -30.47 5.74 -13.53
CA TRP A 272 -29.47 5.87 -14.59
C TRP A 272 -29.73 7.05 -15.50
N PHE A 273 -30.99 7.38 -15.73
CA PHE A 273 -31.36 8.48 -16.60
C PHE A 273 -32.65 9.18 -16.13
N SER A 274 -32.60 10.51 -16.07
CA SER A 274 -33.78 11.36 -15.91
C SER A 274 -33.61 12.62 -16.74
N GLN A 275 -34.59 12.88 -17.61
CA GLN A 275 -34.62 14.09 -18.44
C GLN A 275 -34.70 15.37 -17.61
N GLU A 276 -35.35 15.33 -16.45
CA GLU A 276 -35.53 16.49 -15.57
C GLU A 276 -34.25 16.87 -14.83
N ALA A 277 -33.46 15.86 -14.44
CA ALA A 277 -32.21 16.07 -13.71
C ALA A 277 -31.02 16.39 -14.63
N LEU A 278 -31.14 16.08 -15.92
CA LEU A 278 -30.09 16.27 -16.92
C LEU A 278 -29.87 17.77 -17.19
N ARG A 279 -28.63 18.24 -17.02
CA ARG A 279 -28.23 19.63 -17.28
C ARG A 279 -27.57 19.80 -18.64
N LEU A 280 -26.69 18.87 -18.99
CA LEU A 280 -25.97 18.89 -20.25
C LEU A 280 -25.94 17.48 -20.85
N SER A 281 -26.57 17.31 -22.01
CA SER A 281 -26.65 16.01 -22.67
C SER A 281 -25.43 15.71 -23.55
N LYS A 282 -24.93 16.73 -24.27
CA LYS A 282 -23.81 16.61 -25.22
C LYS A 282 -23.14 17.97 -25.43
N ILE A 283 -21.85 17.95 -25.74
CA ILE A 283 -21.12 19.12 -26.25
C ILE A 283 -20.94 18.92 -27.75
N ASN A 284 -21.51 19.81 -28.57
CA ASN A 284 -21.33 19.80 -30.02
C ASN A 284 -20.22 20.78 -30.41
N PHE A 285 -18.97 20.48 -30.08
CA PHE A 285 -17.85 21.36 -30.41
C PHE A 285 -17.42 21.14 -31.86
N PHE A 286 -17.09 19.91 -32.23
CA PHE A 286 -16.54 19.55 -33.53
C PHE A 286 -17.60 19.57 -34.63
N VAL A 287 -18.81 19.10 -34.34
CA VAL A 287 -19.92 19.07 -35.31
C VAL A 287 -20.33 20.48 -35.75
N ASN A 288 -20.09 21.51 -34.92
CA ASN A 288 -20.35 22.90 -35.29
C ASN A 288 -19.38 23.42 -36.37
N PHE A 289 -18.19 22.84 -36.50
CA PHE A 289 -17.25 23.18 -37.59
C PHE A 289 -17.56 22.40 -38.86
N GLN A 290 -17.76 21.08 -38.74
CA GLN A 290 -18.08 20.23 -39.88
C GLN A 290 -18.94 19.04 -39.44
N LYS A 291 -20.06 18.80 -40.13
CA LYS A 291 -20.96 17.67 -39.87
C LYS A 291 -20.44 16.41 -40.57
N THR A 292 -19.43 15.76 -40.00
CA THR A 292 -18.99 14.42 -40.42
C THR A 292 -19.14 13.41 -39.28
N PRO A 293 -19.30 12.10 -39.58
CA PRO A 293 -19.44 11.08 -38.55
C PRO A 293 -18.31 11.10 -37.51
N ILE A 294 -17.07 11.36 -37.97
CA ILE A 294 -15.91 11.41 -37.08
C ILE A 294 -15.98 12.55 -36.07
N MET A 295 -16.53 13.71 -36.46
CA MET A 295 -16.73 14.84 -35.55
C MET A 295 -17.78 14.53 -34.48
N SER A 296 -18.83 13.79 -34.83
CA SER A 296 -19.82 13.34 -33.83
C SER A 296 -19.22 12.38 -32.81
N TYR A 297 -18.31 11.48 -33.22
CA TYR A 297 -17.58 10.61 -32.31
C TYR A 297 -16.62 11.38 -31.40
N LEU A 298 -15.93 12.40 -31.91
CA LEU A 298 -15.07 13.26 -31.10
C LEU A 298 -15.87 14.04 -30.05
N ASP A 299 -17.05 14.53 -30.41
CA ASP A 299 -17.96 15.19 -29.47
C ASP A 299 -18.47 14.24 -28.38
N GLU A 300 -18.75 12.98 -28.72
CA GLU A 300 -19.14 11.94 -27.74
C GLU A 300 -17.98 11.55 -26.82
N LEU A 301 -16.75 11.57 -27.32
CA LEU A 301 -15.54 11.35 -26.52
C LEU A 301 -15.35 12.47 -25.47
N LEU A 302 -15.68 13.71 -25.85
CA LEU A 302 -15.63 14.86 -24.94
C LEU A 302 -16.68 14.73 -23.84
N LEU A 303 -17.94 14.53 -24.21
CA LEU A 303 -19.03 14.44 -23.24
C LEU A 303 -20.22 13.64 -23.78
N THR A 304 -20.62 12.64 -22.99
CA THR A 304 -21.81 11.81 -23.15
C THR A 304 -22.64 11.84 -21.87
N SER A 305 -23.96 11.77 -22.01
CA SER A 305 -24.91 11.75 -20.89
C SER A 305 -25.36 10.35 -20.48
N SER A 306 -24.78 9.31 -21.10
CA SER A 306 -25.14 7.91 -20.86
C SER A 306 -24.08 7.20 -20.00
N GLY A 307 -24.55 6.36 -19.08
CA GLY A 307 -23.73 5.46 -18.26
C GLY A 307 -23.54 5.91 -16.82
N SER A 308 -22.44 5.46 -16.21
CA SER A 308 -22.10 5.79 -14.83
C SER A 308 -21.49 7.19 -14.72
N LEU A 309 -21.44 7.75 -13.51
CA LEU A 309 -20.88 9.08 -13.24
C LEU A 309 -19.46 9.28 -13.82
N GLY A 310 -18.63 8.24 -13.80
CA GLY A 310 -17.29 8.28 -14.37
C GLY A 310 -17.21 8.11 -15.88
N SER A 311 -18.24 7.56 -16.54
CA SER A 311 -18.19 7.26 -17.98
C SER A 311 -18.54 8.43 -18.88
N TYR A 312 -19.00 9.56 -18.31
CA TYR A 312 -19.49 10.70 -19.10
C TYR A 312 -18.44 11.40 -19.95
N SER A 313 -17.16 11.31 -19.62
CA SER A 313 -16.10 11.89 -20.45
C SER A 313 -14.92 10.94 -20.57
N ALA A 314 -14.90 10.21 -21.68
CA ALA A 314 -13.77 9.36 -22.05
C ALA A 314 -12.48 10.19 -22.20
N PHE A 315 -12.58 11.41 -22.75
CA PHE A 315 -11.45 12.34 -22.86
C PHE A 315 -10.86 12.69 -21.49
N ALA A 316 -11.72 13.01 -20.50
CA ALA A 316 -11.27 13.33 -19.14
C ALA A 316 -10.51 12.15 -18.49
N LEU A 317 -11.01 10.93 -18.67
CA LEU A 317 -10.36 9.71 -18.16
C LEU A 317 -9.01 9.45 -18.85
N ILE A 318 -8.92 9.63 -20.17
CA ILE A 318 -7.66 9.49 -20.92
C ILE A 318 -6.64 10.52 -20.45
N LEU A 319 -7.06 11.78 -20.28
CA LEU A 319 -6.20 12.86 -19.80
C LEU A 319 -5.67 12.58 -18.39
N GLY A 320 -6.53 12.08 -17.49
CA GLY A 320 -6.13 11.62 -16.16
C GLY A 320 -5.17 10.43 -16.20
N GLY A 321 -5.42 9.44 -17.07
CA GLY A 321 -4.53 8.30 -17.27
C GLY A 321 -3.16 8.70 -17.80
N LEU A 322 -3.12 9.62 -18.78
CA LEU A 322 -1.88 10.16 -19.32
C LEU A 322 -1.07 10.89 -18.24
N TYR A 323 -1.73 11.68 -17.39
CA TYR A 323 -1.08 12.32 -16.23
C TYR A 323 -0.41 11.28 -15.31
N LEU A 324 -1.09 10.18 -14.99
CA LEU A 324 -0.53 9.12 -14.14
C LEU A 324 0.62 8.36 -14.81
N LEU A 325 0.58 8.18 -16.13
CA LEU A 325 1.68 7.61 -16.91
C LEU A 325 2.91 8.52 -16.89
N LEU A 326 2.72 9.82 -17.13
CA LEU A 326 3.81 10.82 -17.09
C LEU A 326 4.46 10.91 -15.69
N LYS A 327 3.67 10.71 -14.63
CA LYS A 327 4.14 10.64 -13.24
C LYS A 327 4.71 9.27 -12.83
N ASN A 328 4.76 8.29 -13.73
CA ASN A 328 5.19 6.92 -13.46
C ASN A 328 4.45 6.25 -12.29
N ARG A 329 3.15 6.54 -12.11
CA ARG A 329 2.31 5.94 -11.05
C ARG A 329 1.65 4.65 -11.51
N ILE A 330 1.21 4.61 -12.77
CA ILE A 330 0.63 3.43 -13.42
C ILE A 330 1.48 3.02 -14.60
N SER A 331 1.32 1.78 -15.06
CA SER A 331 1.98 1.27 -16.27
C SER A 331 1.00 1.14 -17.42
N TRP A 332 1.43 1.47 -18.63
CA TRP A 332 0.59 1.45 -19.84
C TRP A 332 0.15 0.04 -20.27
N HIS A 333 0.87 -1.00 -19.84
CA HIS A 333 0.62 -2.40 -20.25
C HIS A 333 -0.82 -2.87 -20.01
N ILE A 334 -1.39 -2.62 -18.81
CA ILE A 334 -2.75 -3.09 -18.48
C ILE A 334 -3.81 -2.34 -19.29
N PRO A 335 -3.85 -0.98 -19.28
CA PRO A 335 -4.85 -0.25 -20.05
C PRO A 335 -4.79 -0.56 -21.55
N VAL A 336 -3.60 -0.48 -22.17
CA VAL A 336 -3.46 -0.64 -23.62
C VAL A 336 -3.90 -2.03 -24.09
N THR A 337 -3.55 -3.08 -23.34
CA THR A 337 -3.91 -4.45 -23.73
C THR A 337 -5.39 -4.75 -23.51
N LEU A 338 -6.01 -4.15 -22.49
CA LEU A 338 -7.46 -4.18 -22.29
C LEU A 338 -8.22 -3.51 -23.45
N PHE A 339 -7.80 -2.30 -23.88
CA PHE A 339 -8.43 -1.64 -25.02
C PHE A 339 -8.21 -2.40 -26.31
N ALA A 340 -6.99 -2.88 -26.56
CA ALA A 340 -6.69 -3.64 -27.77
C ALA A 340 -7.55 -4.89 -27.88
N THR A 341 -7.69 -5.66 -26.79
CA THR A 341 -8.53 -6.86 -26.79
C THR A 341 -10.02 -6.55 -26.93
N SER A 342 -10.51 -5.52 -26.24
CA SER A 342 -11.91 -5.11 -26.35
C SER A 342 -12.24 -4.58 -27.75
N PHE A 343 -11.32 -3.83 -28.37
CA PHE A 343 -11.46 -3.33 -29.74
C PHE A 343 -11.44 -4.46 -30.78
N ILE A 344 -10.54 -5.43 -30.63
CA ILE A 344 -10.53 -6.62 -31.50
C ILE A 344 -11.84 -7.39 -31.35
N ALA A 345 -12.35 -7.53 -30.13
CA ALA A 345 -13.60 -8.22 -29.88
C ALA A 345 -14.82 -7.49 -30.48
N THR A 346 -14.91 -6.15 -30.40
CA THR A 346 -16.00 -5.41 -31.05
C THR A 346 -15.97 -5.52 -32.58
N MET A 347 -14.79 -5.70 -33.19
CA MET A 347 -14.68 -5.95 -34.63
C MET A 347 -15.16 -7.35 -35.04
N ILE A 348 -15.02 -8.33 -34.14
CA ILE A 348 -15.40 -9.74 -34.40
C ILE A 348 -16.87 -9.99 -34.07
N LEU A 349 -17.37 -9.43 -32.96
CA LEU A 349 -18.74 -9.64 -32.48
C LEU A 349 -19.70 -8.65 -33.15
N LYS A 350 -20.69 -9.17 -33.89
CA LYS A 350 -21.72 -8.35 -34.54
C LYS A 350 -22.61 -7.56 -33.57
N ASP A 351 -22.84 -8.11 -32.38
CA ASP A 351 -23.68 -7.48 -31.34
C ASP A 351 -22.90 -6.54 -30.42
N GLY A 352 -21.60 -6.36 -30.67
CA GLY A 352 -20.73 -5.48 -29.90
C GLY A 352 -20.51 -5.93 -28.46
N ILE A 353 -19.83 -5.09 -27.68
CA ILE A 353 -19.68 -5.26 -26.22
C ILE A 353 -20.72 -4.35 -25.57
N SER A 354 -21.49 -4.87 -24.60
CA SER A 354 -22.54 -4.13 -23.87
C SER A 354 -22.02 -3.02 -22.95
N VAL A 355 -20.72 -2.76 -22.96
CA VAL A 355 -20.03 -1.89 -22.00
C VAL A 355 -19.66 -0.57 -22.66
N SER A 356 -19.95 0.55 -21.98
CA SER A 356 -19.58 1.88 -22.45
C SER A 356 -18.06 2.06 -22.51
N MET A 357 -17.57 2.80 -23.51
CA MET A 357 -16.15 3.12 -23.65
C MET A 357 -15.61 3.83 -22.40
N GLY A 358 -16.38 4.76 -21.82
CA GLY A 358 -16.01 5.45 -20.58
C GLY A 358 -15.90 4.50 -19.38
N GLY A 359 -16.79 3.50 -19.27
CA GLY A 359 -16.71 2.47 -18.23
C GLY A 359 -15.46 1.60 -18.40
N LEU A 360 -15.17 1.18 -19.63
CA LEU A 360 -13.95 0.42 -19.95
C LEU A 360 -12.69 1.23 -19.63
N LEU A 361 -12.70 2.54 -19.89
CA LEU A 361 -11.64 3.48 -19.55
C LEU A 361 -11.43 3.62 -18.04
N LEU A 362 -12.50 3.83 -17.29
CA LEU A 362 -12.45 3.94 -15.84
C LEU A 362 -11.90 2.65 -15.22
N THR A 363 -12.42 1.50 -15.65
CA THR A 363 -11.97 0.19 -15.17
C THR A 363 -10.53 -0.08 -15.55
N GLY A 364 -10.13 0.16 -16.80
CA GLY A 364 -8.78 -0.11 -17.29
C GLY A 364 -7.70 0.76 -16.68
N ILE A 365 -7.93 2.08 -16.61
CA ILE A 365 -6.93 3.08 -16.22
C ILE A 365 -6.83 3.25 -14.71
N PHE A 366 -7.94 3.11 -13.98
CA PHE A 366 -7.97 3.46 -12.55
C PHE A 366 -8.23 2.27 -11.63
N MET A 367 -9.04 1.28 -12.05
CA MET A 367 -9.39 0.16 -11.17
C MET A 367 -8.50 -1.06 -11.36
N ALA A 368 -8.17 -1.39 -12.61
CA ALA A 368 -7.35 -2.56 -12.97
C ALA A 368 -5.86 -2.34 -12.68
N THR A 369 -5.42 -1.09 -12.57
CA THR A 369 -4.03 -0.72 -12.24
C THR A 369 -3.81 -0.45 -10.76
N ASP A 370 -4.77 -0.81 -9.90
CA ASP A 370 -4.59 -0.69 -8.45
C ASP A 370 -3.45 -1.62 -7.99
N MET A 371 -2.49 -1.07 -7.24
CA MET A 371 -1.19 -1.72 -6.95
C MET A 371 -1.28 -3.08 -6.24
N PRO A 372 -2.13 -3.28 -5.21
CA PRO A 372 -2.24 -4.57 -4.53
C PRO A 372 -2.97 -5.65 -5.34
N THR A 373 -3.83 -5.25 -6.27
CA THR A 373 -4.70 -6.15 -7.04
C THR A 373 -4.21 -6.41 -8.46
N SER A 374 -3.16 -5.72 -8.90
CA SER A 374 -2.55 -5.88 -10.23
C SER A 374 -1.19 -6.61 -10.20
N PRO A 375 -0.81 -7.33 -11.28
CA PRO A 375 0.49 -7.99 -11.36
C PRO A 375 1.66 -7.00 -11.37
N SER A 376 2.82 -7.43 -10.86
CA SER A 376 3.99 -6.55 -10.73
C SER A 376 4.86 -6.54 -12.00
N PHE A 377 4.97 -7.68 -12.70
CA PHE A 377 5.86 -7.85 -13.85
C PHE A 377 5.21 -7.44 -15.18
N ALA A 378 6.00 -6.92 -16.14
CA ALA A 378 5.48 -6.43 -17.42
C ALA A 378 4.73 -7.51 -18.24
N ALA A 379 5.27 -8.72 -18.35
CA ALA A 379 4.60 -9.83 -19.04
C ALA A 379 3.29 -10.23 -18.35
N GLY A 380 3.29 -10.30 -17.02
CA GLY A 380 2.08 -10.57 -16.23
C GLY A 380 1.02 -9.49 -16.37
N LYS A 381 1.42 -8.21 -16.49
CA LYS A 381 0.52 -7.08 -16.73
C LYS A 381 -0.13 -7.13 -18.11
N ILE A 382 0.63 -7.47 -19.16
CA ILE A 382 0.09 -7.67 -20.50
C ILE A 382 -0.92 -8.82 -20.50
N TYR A 383 -0.55 -9.96 -19.93
CA TYR A 383 -1.44 -11.11 -19.78
C TYR A 383 -2.73 -10.76 -19.04
N TYR A 384 -2.62 -10.03 -17.93
CA TYR A 384 -3.75 -9.62 -17.12
C TYR A 384 -4.72 -8.71 -17.88
N GLY A 385 -4.22 -7.72 -18.63
CA GLY A 385 -5.07 -6.85 -19.44
C GLY A 385 -5.74 -7.58 -20.61
N ILE A 386 -5.06 -8.56 -21.24
CA ILE A 386 -5.67 -9.43 -22.26
C ILE A 386 -6.82 -10.24 -21.66
N ILE A 387 -6.60 -10.88 -20.51
CA ILE A 387 -7.63 -11.71 -19.86
C ILE A 387 -8.79 -10.86 -19.34
N LEU A 388 -8.55 -9.64 -18.86
CA LEU A 388 -9.63 -8.71 -18.53
C LEU A 388 -10.56 -8.49 -19.73
N GLY A 389 -10.00 -8.18 -20.91
CA GLY A 389 -10.79 -7.94 -22.11
C GLY A 389 -11.57 -9.18 -22.55
N VAL A 390 -10.94 -10.36 -22.53
CA VAL A 390 -11.59 -11.63 -22.86
C VAL A 390 -12.75 -11.93 -21.91
N VAL A 391 -12.56 -11.74 -20.61
CA VAL A 391 -13.61 -12.00 -19.60
C VAL A 391 -14.74 -10.98 -19.71
N ILE A 392 -14.47 -9.71 -20.03
CA ILE A 392 -15.52 -8.71 -20.32
C ILE A 392 -16.38 -9.15 -21.49
N VAL A 393 -15.76 -9.57 -22.60
CA VAL A 393 -16.47 -10.03 -23.80
C VAL A 393 -17.32 -11.25 -23.47
N LEU A 394 -16.76 -12.21 -22.72
CA LEU A 394 -17.47 -13.41 -22.29
C LEU A 394 -18.67 -13.09 -21.39
N LEU A 395 -18.55 -12.12 -20.47
CA LEU A 395 -19.64 -11.65 -19.62
C LEU A 395 -20.75 -10.96 -20.43
N SER A 396 -20.36 -10.09 -21.37
CA SER A 396 -21.30 -9.40 -22.27
C SER A 396 -22.07 -10.38 -23.16
N MET A 397 -21.39 -11.36 -23.77
CA MET A 397 -22.05 -12.38 -24.61
C MET A 397 -23.06 -13.24 -23.84
N LEU A 398 -22.86 -13.40 -22.53
CA LEU A 398 -23.70 -14.25 -21.69
C LEU A 398 -24.82 -13.48 -20.97
N GLY A 399 -25.00 -12.19 -21.28
CA GLY A 399 -26.13 -11.37 -20.85
C GLY A 399 -25.94 -10.66 -19.51
N VAL A 400 -24.70 -10.48 -19.04
CA VAL A 400 -24.43 -9.61 -17.89
C VAL A 400 -24.23 -8.19 -18.43
N GLU A 401 -25.07 -7.24 -17.99
CA GLU A 401 -25.03 -5.87 -18.51
C GLU A 401 -24.49 -4.89 -17.46
N ASN A 402 -25.19 -4.73 -16.33
CA ASN A 402 -24.90 -3.65 -15.38
C ASN A 402 -23.70 -3.92 -14.44
N GLU A 403 -23.30 -5.19 -14.29
CA GLU A 403 -22.26 -5.64 -13.36
C GLU A 403 -20.99 -6.15 -14.05
N THR A 404 -20.92 -6.11 -15.39
CA THR A 404 -19.81 -6.71 -16.14
C THR A 404 -18.44 -6.19 -15.72
N LEU A 405 -18.31 -4.86 -15.55
CA LEU A 405 -17.06 -4.21 -15.18
C LEU A 405 -16.64 -4.45 -13.72
N SER A 406 -17.58 -4.69 -12.81
CA SER A 406 -17.27 -5.05 -11.43
C SER A 406 -16.93 -6.54 -11.31
N TYR A 407 -17.71 -7.40 -11.97
CA TYR A 407 -17.47 -8.85 -11.98
C TYR A 407 -16.15 -9.23 -12.61
N VAL A 408 -15.74 -8.62 -13.72
CA VAL A 408 -14.44 -8.92 -14.32
C VAL A 408 -13.29 -8.70 -13.33
N LEU A 409 -13.35 -7.63 -12.52
CA LEU A 409 -12.33 -7.35 -11.51
C LEU A 409 -12.43 -8.32 -10.32
N LEU A 410 -13.63 -8.65 -9.84
CA LEU A 410 -13.79 -9.65 -8.77
C LEU A 410 -13.33 -11.04 -9.18
N ILE A 411 -13.56 -11.41 -10.44
CA ILE A 411 -13.11 -12.67 -11.02
C ILE A 411 -11.59 -12.70 -11.09
N LEU A 412 -10.95 -11.62 -11.55
CA LEU A 412 -9.52 -11.67 -11.90
C LEU A 412 -8.57 -11.26 -10.77
N ASN A 413 -8.95 -10.36 -9.87
CA ASN A 413 -8.11 -9.89 -8.76
C ASN A 413 -7.53 -11.04 -7.90
N PRO A 414 -8.31 -12.09 -7.53
CA PRO A 414 -7.77 -13.24 -6.79
C PRO A 414 -6.67 -14.00 -7.53
N PHE A 415 -6.68 -13.97 -8.87
CA PHE A 415 -5.70 -14.66 -9.71
C PHE A 415 -4.37 -13.91 -9.83
N THR A 416 -4.31 -12.63 -9.45
CA THR A 416 -3.09 -11.79 -9.56
C THR A 416 -1.88 -12.43 -8.88
N ARG A 417 -2.06 -13.06 -7.72
CA ARG A 417 -0.96 -13.75 -7.02
C ARG A 417 -0.45 -14.96 -7.80
N TYR A 418 -1.33 -15.67 -8.50
CA TYR A 418 -0.95 -16.81 -9.34
C TYR A 418 -0.29 -16.34 -10.64
N ILE A 419 -0.80 -15.26 -11.26
CA ILE A 419 -0.19 -14.62 -12.43
C ILE A 419 1.25 -14.20 -12.11
N ASN A 420 1.49 -13.54 -10.97
CA ASN A 420 2.83 -13.15 -10.54
C ASN A 420 3.79 -14.34 -10.36
N LYS A 421 3.29 -15.52 -9.93
CA LYS A 421 4.12 -16.72 -9.80
C LYS A 421 4.49 -17.32 -11.17
N VAL A 422 3.57 -17.27 -12.13
CA VAL A 422 3.78 -17.82 -13.48
C VAL A 422 4.69 -16.90 -14.29
N PHE A 423 4.43 -15.60 -14.31
CA PHE A 423 5.13 -14.62 -15.16
C PHE A 423 6.30 -13.92 -14.43
N ARG A 424 6.94 -14.61 -13.48
CA ARG A 424 8.15 -14.09 -12.82
C ARG A 424 9.34 -14.13 -13.80
N PRO A 425 10.24 -13.14 -13.77
CA PRO A 425 11.45 -13.18 -14.59
C PRO A 425 12.31 -14.40 -14.20
N VAL A 426 12.98 -14.97 -15.19
CA VAL A 426 13.88 -16.12 -14.98
C VAL A 426 15.05 -15.68 -14.09
N VAL A 427 15.30 -16.44 -13.03
CA VAL A 427 16.40 -16.15 -12.08
C VAL A 427 17.72 -16.54 -12.73
N PHE A 428 18.78 -15.79 -12.45
CA PHE A 428 20.13 -16.09 -12.92
C PHE A 428 20.56 -17.51 -12.53
N GLY A 429 21.18 -18.23 -13.47
CA GLY A 429 21.65 -19.62 -13.29
C GLY A 429 20.70 -20.71 -13.79
N TYR A 430 19.50 -20.36 -14.26
CA TYR A 430 18.58 -21.31 -14.92
C TYR A 430 18.66 -21.19 -16.44
N GLU A 431 18.45 -22.31 -17.15
CA GLU A 431 18.30 -22.29 -18.60
C GLU A 431 17.01 -21.57 -19.01
N VAL A 432 17.17 -20.43 -19.69
CA VAL A 432 16.05 -19.54 -20.05
C VAL A 432 14.99 -20.27 -20.88
N LYS A 433 15.40 -21.08 -21.85
CA LYS A 433 14.46 -21.78 -22.75
C LYS A 433 13.58 -22.77 -21.98
N GLU A 434 14.17 -23.56 -21.09
CA GLU A 434 13.45 -24.57 -20.33
C GLU A 434 12.45 -23.93 -19.35
N GLU A 435 12.86 -22.86 -18.67
CA GLU A 435 11.99 -22.17 -17.72
C GLU A 435 10.84 -21.45 -18.45
N VAL A 436 11.09 -20.84 -19.61
CA VAL A 436 10.03 -20.21 -20.43
C VAL A 436 9.01 -21.23 -20.89
N VAL A 437 9.42 -22.43 -21.33
CA VAL A 437 8.47 -23.49 -21.72
C VAL A 437 7.60 -23.92 -20.54
N LYS A 438 8.19 -24.09 -19.35
CA LYS A 438 7.44 -24.38 -18.12
C LYS A 438 6.47 -23.26 -17.76
N GLN A 439 6.87 -22.00 -17.94
CA GLN A 439 6.01 -20.83 -17.71
C GLN A 439 4.83 -20.79 -18.69
N VAL A 440 5.05 -21.07 -19.98
CA VAL A 440 3.99 -21.14 -20.98
C VAL A 440 2.97 -22.24 -20.63
N GLY A 441 3.44 -23.44 -20.27
CA GLY A 441 2.55 -24.53 -19.85
C GLY A 441 1.69 -24.18 -18.63
N LYS A 442 2.29 -23.57 -17.60
CA LYS A 442 1.56 -23.05 -16.42
C LYS A 442 0.62 -21.90 -16.78
N GLY A 443 1.00 -21.06 -17.74
CA GLY A 443 0.19 -19.97 -18.25
C GLY A 443 -1.08 -20.48 -18.93
N ILE A 444 -0.99 -21.49 -19.78
CA ILE A 444 -2.15 -22.13 -20.41
C ILE A 444 -3.09 -22.73 -19.35
N LEU A 445 -2.55 -23.47 -18.38
CA LEU A 445 -3.37 -24.01 -17.29
C LEU A 445 -4.07 -22.91 -16.49
N LEU A 446 -3.38 -21.79 -16.25
CA LEU A 446 -3.94 -20.62 -15.58
C LEU A 446 -5.06 -19.97 -16.40
N THR A 447 -4.90 -19.81 -17.73
CA THR A 447 -5.95 -19.28 -18.61
C THR A 447 -7.21 -20.15 -18.55
N LEU A 448 -7.05 -21.47 -18.65
CA LEU A 448 -8.16 -22.42 -18.57
C LEU A 448 -8.87 -22.31 -17.22
N GLY A 449 -8.10 -22.24 -16.13
CA GLY A 449 -8.64 -22.08 -14.78
C GLY A 449 -9.45 -20.79 -14.60
N ILE A 450 -8.98 -19.67 -15.16
CA ILE A 450 -9.69 -18.38 -15.09
C ILE A 450 -10.98 -18.43 -15.91
N ILE A 451 -10.95 -18.99 -17.13
CA ILE A 451 -12.13 -19.10 -17.99
C ILE A 451 -13.18 -20.00 -17.34
N VAL A 452 -12.79 -21.16 -16.80
CA VAL A 452 -13.69 -22.06 -16.08
C VAL A 452 -14.30 -21.37 -14.87
N PHE A 453 -13.48 -20.65 -14.08
CA PHE A 453 -13.98 -19.89 -12.93
C PHE A 453 -14.95 -18.77 -13.35
N ALA A 454 -14.67 -18.07 -14.45
CA ALA A 454 -15.58 -17.05 -15.00
C ALA A 454 -16.91 -17.66 -15.45
N LEU A 455 -16.90 -18.82 -16.13
CA LEU A 455 -18.11 -19.53 -16.52
C LEU A 455 -18.93 -19.99 -15.31
N ILE A 456 -18.28 -20.50 -14.25
CA ILE A 456 -18.94 -20.87 -13.00
C ILE A 456 -19.57 -19.62 -12.36
N PHE A 457 -18.83 -18.51 -12.30
CA PHE A 457 -19.32 -17.26 -11.74
C PHE A 457 -20.57 -16.75 -12.47
N ILE A 458 -20.60 -16.87 -13.80
CA ILE A 458 -21.76 -16.51 -14.62
C ILE A 458 -22.93 -17.47 -14.40
N GLY A 459 -22.67 -18.77 -14.25
CA GLY A 459 -23.69 -19.74 -13.84
C GLY A 459 -24.36 -19.33 -12.53
N LEU A 460 -23.56 -18.91 -11.54
CA LEU A 460 -24.07 -18.40 -10.27
C LEU A 460 -24.87 -17.11 -10.42
N HIS A 461 -24.46 -16.21 -11.33
CA HIS A 461 -25.24 -15.00 -11.66
C HIS A 461 -26.62 -15.36 -12.19
N LYS A 462 -26.71 -16.27 -13.17
CA LYS A 462 -27.97 -16.69 -13.80
C LYS A 462 -28.94 -17.38 -12.84
N ILE A 463 -28.41 -18.08 -11.83
CA ILE A 463 -29.21 -18.74 -10.79
C ILE A 463 -29.61 -17.75 -9.67
N GLY A 464 -29.09 -16.51 -9.68
CA GLY A 464 -29.31 -15.53 -8.61
C GLY A 464 -28.57 -15.87 -7.31
N ALA A 465 -27.48 -16.64 -7.41
CA ALA A 465 -26.75 -17.16 -6.25
C ALA A 465 -25.63 -16.23 -5.73
N ILE A 466 -25.41 -15.07 -6.37
CA ILE A 466 -24.37 -14.09 -6.01
C ILE A 466 -24.51 -13.56 -4.57
N PRO A 467 -25.71 -13.27 -4.04
CA PRO A 467 -25.88 -12.86 -2.65
C PRO A 467 -25.25 -13.85 -1.65
N TYR A 468 -25.37 -15.16 -1.90
CA TYR A 468 -24.79 -16.18 -1.03
C TYR A 468 -23.27 -16.18 -1.05
N LEU A 469 -22.64 -15.87 -2.19
CA LEU A 469 -21.19 -15.67 -2.28
C LEU A 469 -20.74 -14.49 -1.42
N VAL A 470 -21.49 -13.39 -1.45
CA VAL A 470 -21.20 -12.22 -0.60
C VAL A 470 -21.39 -12.54 0.87
N TYR A 471 -22.45 -13.26 1.25
CA TYR A 471 -22.63 -13.70 2.64
C TYR A 471 -21.53 -14.64 3.13
N LEU A 472 -21.11 -15.59 2.27
CA LEU A 472 -19.98 -16.46 2.56
C LEU A 472 -18.68 -15.65 2.71
N TYR A 473 -18.47 -14.65 1.85
CA TYR A 473 -17.33 -13.75 1.93
C TYR A 473 -17.28 -12.97 3.25
N ILE A 474 -18.42 -12.40 3.68
CA ILE A 474 -18.58 -11.74 4.99
C ILE A 474 -18.24 -12.71 6.12
N LEU A 475 -18.78 -13.93 6.09
CA LEU A 475 -18.55 -14.95 7.11
C LEU A 475 -17.06 -15.33 7.20
N ILE A 476 -16.40 -15.59 6.07
CA ILE A 476 -14.98 -15.96 6.03
C ILE A 476 -14.12 -14.84 6.60
N LEU A 477 -14.33 -13.59 6.18
CA LEU A 477 -13.52 -12.48 6.65
C LEU A 477 -13.73 -12.21 8.14
N THR A 478 -14.96 -12.30 8.63
CA THR A 478 -15.25 -12.09 10.07
C THR A 478 -14.59 -13.17 10.92
N LEU A 479 -14.66 -14.44 10.51
CA LEU A 479 -13.96 -15.53 11.18
C LEU A 479 -12.44 -15.36 11.16
N GLN A 480 -11.87 -14.91 10.03
CA GLN A 480 -10.44 -14.63 9.91
C GLN A 480 -10.00 -13.50 10.85
N LEU A 481 -10.79 -12.42 10.95
CA LEU A 481 -10.52 -11.30 11.84
C LEU A 481 -10.53 -11.75 13.31
N ILE A 482 -11.56 -12.48 13.73
CA ILE A 482 -11.68 -13.02 15.10
C ILE A 482 -10.50 -13.94 15.44
N ARG A 483 -10.06 -14.78 14.50
CA ARG A 483 -8.91 -15.67 14.70
C ARG A 483 -7.61 -14.88 14.84
N SER A 484 -7.42 -13.84 14.04
CA SER A 484 -6.24 -12.96 14.11
C SER A 484 -6.16 -12.22 15.45
N ASP A 485 -7.29 -11.71 15.96
CA ASP A 485 -7.32 -10.97 17.22
C ASP A 485 -7.07 -11.86 18.45
N ARG A 486 -7.56 -13.10 18.42
CA ARG A 486 -7.19 -14.09 19.45
C ARG A 486 -5.67 -14.29 19.50
N ASN A 487 -5.02 -14.45 18.35
CA ASN A 487 -3.57 -14.63 18.29
C ASN A 487 -2.76 -13.42 18.77
N LYS A 488 -3.32 -12.19 18.70
CA LYS A 488 -2.68 -10.99 19.27
C LYS A 488 -2.78 -10.92 20.79
N LYS A 489 -3.83 -11.49 21.42
CA LYS A 489 -3.99 -11.51 22.88
C LYS A 489 -3.12 -12.57 23.58
N PHE A 490 -2.62 -13.57 22.85
CA PHE A 490 -1.74 -14.62 23.37
C PHE A 490 -0.24 -14.38 23.10
N LYS A 491 0.13 -13.21 22.57
CA LYS A 491 1.51 -12.74 22.43
C LYS A 491 1.70 -11.50 23.28
#